data_AF-A0AAV7UQQ1-F1
#
_entry.id   AF-A0AAV7UQQ1-F1
#
_cell.length_a   1.000
_cell.length_b   1.000
_cell.length_c   1.000
_cell.angle_alpha   90.00
_cell.angle_beta   90.00
_cell.angle_gamma   90.00
#
_symmetry.space_group_name_H-M   'P 1'
#
loop_
_entity.id
_entity.type
_entity.pdbx_description
1 polymer ?
#
loop_
_entity_poly.entity_id
_entity_poly.type
_entity_poly.pdbx_seq_one_letter_code
_entity_poly.pdbx_strand_id
1 'polypeptide(L)'
;MQTQICRVAKTCSEFATRIGEPETRISRLEDNVVSQRAFRDSMEKKLEDAQWKLTDLEDRLRRNNLQLLGVLEGDEGTGPRGFIVALFEEAFPDLNQWEWDREIQRAHWFPFNIRAKHQKEI
;
A
#
# COMPACT_ATOMS: atom_id res chain seq x y z
N MET A 1 -8.80 73.97 4.79
CA MET A 1 -7.92 72.94 5.39
C MET A 1 -8.70 71.82 6.07
N GLN A 2 -9.66 72.11 6.96
CA GLN A 2 -10.41 71.09 7.71
C GLN A 2 -11.12 70.02 6.86
N THR A 3 -11.68 70.42 5.71
CA THR A 3 -12.42 69.53 4.80
C THR A 3 -11.54 68.48 4.13
N GLN A 4 -10.28 68.81 3.79
CA GLN A 4 -9.35 67.84 3.22
C GLN A 4 -8.81 66.88 4.26
N ILE A 5 -8.56 67.35 5.49
CA ILE A 5 -8.15 66.50 6.62
C ILE A 5 -9.23 65.47 6.93
N CYS A 6 -10.51 65.87 7.02
CA CYS A 6 -11.62 64.93 7.21
C CYS A 6 -11.72 63.89 6.08
N ARG A 7 -11.44 64.30 4.84
CA ARG A 7 -11.51 63.40 3.69
C ARG A 7 -10.41 62.35 3.74
N VAL A 8 -9.18 62.74 4.05
CA VAL A 8 -8.05 61.82 4.22
C VAL A 8 -8.30 60.87 5.39
N ALA A 9 -8.78 61.38 6.54
CA ALA A 9 -9.10 60.55 7.70
C ALA A 9 -10.16 59.48 7.37
N LYS A 10 -11.19 59.84 6.60
CA LYS A 10 -12.22 58.88 6.16
C LYS A 10 -11.65 57.81 5.24
N THR A 11 -10.82 58.20 4.26
CA THR A 11 -10.17 57.22 3.38
C THR A 11 -9.21 56.29 4.11
N CYS A 12 -8.46 56.80 5.10
CA CYS A 12 -7.59 55.96 5.92
C CYS A 12 -8.38 54.93 6.75
N SER A 13 -9.53 55.32 7.29
CA SER A 13 -10.43 54.40 8.00
C SER A 13 -10.98 53.32 7.07
N GLU A 14 -11.45 53.70 5.88
CA GLU A 14 -11.93 52.75 4.87
C GLU A 14 -10.84 51.77 4.43
N PHE A 15 -9.60 52.24 4.25
CA PHE A 15 -8.46 51.37 3.94
C PHE A 15 -8.07 50.46 5.10
N ALA A 16 -8.10 50.94 6.35
CA ALA A 16 -7.83 50.12 7.52
C ALA A 16 -8.81 48.94 7.63
N THR A 17 -10.10 49.18 7.41
CA THR A 17 -11.11 48.11 7.39
C THR A 17 -10.87 47.13 6.24
N ARG A 18 -10.62 47.66 5.03
CA ARG A 18 -10.34 46.84 3.84
C ARG A 18 -9.07 46.01 3.95
N ILE A 19 -8.11 46.40 4.79
CA ILE A 19 -6.87 45.65 5.04
C ILE A 19 -7.07 44.64 6.17
N GLY A 20 -7.78 44.99 7.24
CA GLY A 20 -8.01 44.09 8.37
C GLY A 20 -8.86 42.86 8.02
N GLU A 21 -9.82 43.00 7.10
CA GLU A 21 -10.64 41.89 6.61
C GLU A 21 -9.82 40.77 5.93
N PRO A 22 -8.99 41.05 4.89
CA PRO A 22 -8.13 40.03 4.32
C PRO A 22 -7.07 39.54 5.29
N GLU A 23 -6.50 40.37 6.17
CA GLU A 23 -5.55 39.91 7.22
C GLU A 23 -6.17 38.83 8.12
N THR A 24 -7.39 39.06 8.60
CA THR A 24 -8.12 38.09 9.42
C THR A 24 -8.42 36.81 8.62
N ARG A 25 -8.78 36.95 7.35
CA ARG A 25 -9.04 35.79 6.47
C ARG A 25 -7.76 34.99 6.21
N ILE A 26 -6.62 35.65 6.02
CA ILE A 26 -5.32 35.02 5.82
C ILE A 26 -4.92 34.26 7.09
N SER A 27 -5.00 34.88 8.26
CA SER A 27 -4.70 34.22 9.53
C SER A 27 -5.51 32.93 9.73
N ARG A 28 -6.82 32.95 9.45
CA ARG A 28 -7.65 31.73 9.50
C ARG A 28 -7.26 30.68 8.47
N LEU A 29 -6.86 31.11 7.27
CA LEU A 29 -6.40 30.18 6.23
C LEU A 29 -5.08 29.53 6.62
N GLU A 30 -4.16 30.26 7.24
CA GLU A 30 -2.90 29.75 7.75
C GLU A 30 -3.14 28.69 8.84
N ASP A 31 -4.02 28.96 9.80
CA ASP A 31 -4.40 27.99 10.85
C ASP A 31 -5.02 26.72 10.24
N ASN A 32 -5.90 26.89 9.24
CA ASN A 32 -6.50 25.76 8.53
C ASN A 32 -5.45 24.94 7.77
N VAL A 33 -4.48 25.57 7.12
CA VAL A 33 -3.40 24.85 6.43
C VAL A 33 -2.54 24.07 7.42
N VAL A 34 -2.23 24.63 8.59
CA VAL A 34 -1.46 23.93 9.64
C VAL A 34 -2.23 22.70 10.14
N SER A 35 -3.51 22.86 10.47
CA SER A 35 -4.35 21.73 10.93
C SER A 35 -4.53 20.65 9.86
N GLN A 36 -4.72 21.02 8.60
CA GLN A 36 -4.82 20.07 7.49
C GLN A 36 -3.52 19.30 7.28
N ARG A 37 -2.36 19.96 7.39
CA ARG A 37 -1.05 19.29 7.32
C ARG A 37 -0.90 18.27 8.45
N ALA A 38 -1.19 18.66 9.69
CA ALA A 38 -1.12 17.75 10.83
C ALA A 38 -2.05 16.54 10.65
N PHE A 39 -3.26 16.76 10.14
CA PHE A 39 -4.20 15.67 9.85
C PHE A 39 -3.66 14.73 8.77
N ARG A 40 -3.17 15.28 7.65
CA ARG A 40 -2.57 14.52 6.56
C ARG A 40 -1.41 13.65 7.07
N ASP A 41 -0.48 14.24 7.81
CA ASP A 41 0.70 13.53 8.31
C ASP A 41 0.29 12.40 9.29
N SER A 42 -0.76 12.63 10.09
CA SER A 42 -1.34 11.58 10.96
C SER A 42 -1.97 10.44 10.16
N MET A 43 -2.57 10.74 9.01
CA MET A 43 -3.22 9.75 8.17
C MET A 43 -2.20 8.95 7.36
N GLU A 44 -1.14 9.61 6.88
CA GLU A 44 -0.02 8.98 6.19
C GLU A 44 0.65 7.94 7.10
N LYS A 45 0.90 8.30 8.36
CA LYS A 45 1.44 7.36 9.36
C LYS A 45 0.52 6.15 9.58
N LYS A 46 -0.79 6.37 9.69
CA LYS A 46 -1.76 5.27 9.84
C LYS A 46 -1.79 4.36 8.62
N LEU A 47 -1.61 4.92 7.43
CA LEU A 47 -1.56 4.18 6.19
C LEU A 47 -0.30 3.31 6.13
N GLU A 48 0.86 3.87 6.49
CA GLU A 48 2.11 3.13 6.59
C GLU A 48 2.00 1.98 7.61
N ASP A 49 1.48 2.25 8.81
CA ASP A 49 1.26 1.22 9.84
C ASP A 49 0.32 0.10 9.35
N ALA A 50 -0.71 0.45 8.57
CA ALA A 50 -1.63 -0.51 7.99
C ALA A 50 -0.98 -1.35 6.89
N GLN A 51 -0.16 -0.74 6.03
CA GLN A 51 0.60 -1.45 5.00
C GLN A 51 1.56 -2.46 5.63
N TRP A 52 2.31 -2.06 6.65
CA TRP A 52 3.20 -2.97 7.39
C TRP A 52 2.47 -4.16 7.97
N LYS A 53 1.30 -3.94 8.58
CA LYS A 53 0.47 -5.02 9.13
C LYS A 53 -0.04 -5.95 8.04
N LEU A 54 -0.44 -5.41 6.89
CA LEU A 54 -0.88 -6.23 5.75
C LEU A 54 0.26 -7.09 5.23
N THR A 55 1.46 -6.54 5.06
CA THR A 55 2.63 -7.30 4.64
C THR A 55 2.98 -8.41 5.63
N ASP A 56 3.03 -8.12 6.94
CA ASP A 56 3.29 -9.15 7.96
C ASP A 56 2.23 -10.25 7.96
N LEU A 57 0.95 -9.89 7.78
CA LEU A 57 -0.12 -10.90 7.66
C LEU A 57 0.01 -11.73 6.40
N GLU A 58 0.30 -11.12 5.25
CA GLU A 58 0.52 -11.85 3.99
C GLU A 58 1.70 -12.81 4.09
N ASP A 59 2.81 -12.38 4.68
CA ASP A 59 4.00 -13.21 4.89
C ASP A 59 3.69 -14.39 5.80
N ARG A 60 2.98 -14.18 6.91
CA ARG A 60 2.58 -15.26 7.83
C ARG A 60 1.62 -16.24 7.19
N LEU A 61 0.67 -15.75 6.38
CA LEU A 61 -0.29 -16.59 5.66
C LEU A 61 0.39 -17.41 4.56
N ARG A 62 1.49 -16.91 3.99
CA ARG A 62 2.23 -17.58 2.90
C ARG A 62 3.47 -18.32 3.36
N ARG A 63 3.84 -18.27 4.64
CA ARG A 63 5.07 -18.88 5.18
C ARG A 63 5.22 -20.38 4.87
N ASN A 64 4.10 -21.10 4.83
CA ASN A 64 4.07 -22.53 4.54
C ASN A 64 3.72 -22.84 3.08
N ASN A 65 3.55 -21.82 2.24
CA ASN A 65 3.24 -22.00 0.83
C ASN A 65 4.54 -22.18 0.06
N LEU A 66 4.61 -23.25 -0.73
CA LEU A 66 5.67 -23.47 -1.70
C LEU A 66 5.15 -23.13 -3.11
N GLN A 67 5.96 -22.43 -3.89
CA GLN A 67 5.67 -22.13 -5.28
C GLN A 67 6.63 -22.89 -6.19
N LEU A 68 6.09 -23.82 -6.98
CA LEU A 68 6.83 -24.53 -8.00
C LEU A 68 6.71 -23.78 -9.33
N LEU A 69 7.83 -23.57 -10.00
CA LEU A 69 7.92 -22.86 -11.29
C LEU A 69 8.50 -23.81 -12.34
N GLY A 70 8.08 -23.64 -13.59
CA GLY A 70 8.59 -24.44 -14.72
C GLY A 70 7.89 -25.79 -14.93
N VAL A 71 6.86 -26.10 -14.16
CA VAL A 71 5.97 -27.25 -14.41
C VAL A 71 5.09 -26.91 -15.61
N LEU A 72 5.11 -27.74 -16.65
CA LEU A 72 4.24 -27.57 -17.81
C LEU A 72 2.83 -28.07 -17.48
N GLU A 73 1.82 -27.38 -18.01
CA GLU A 73 0.43 -27.82 -17.87
C GLU A 73 0.27 -29.21 -18.50
N GLY A 74 -0.15 -30.19 -17.70
CA GLY A 74 -0.34 -31.58 -18.12
C GLY A 74 0.71 -32.57 -17.57
N ASP A 75 1.87 -32.09 -17.10
CA ASP A 75 2.90 -32.96 -16.51
C ASP A 75 2.50 -33.52 -15.13
N GLU A 76 1.48 -32.94 -14.50
CA GLU A 76 1.01 -33.32 -13.17
C GLU A 76 0.19 -34.62 -13.11
N GLY A 77 -0.18 -35.18 -14.27
CA GLY A 77 -0.99 -36.39 -14.36
C GLY A 77 -2.34 -36.26 -13.64
N THR A 78 -2.52 -36.96 -12.52
CA THR A 78 -3.80 -37.05 -11.79
C THR A 78 -4.10 -35.80 -10.94
N GLY A 79 -3.14 -34.90 -10.77
CA GLY A 79 -3.34 -33.59 -10.14
C GLY A 79 -2.15 -33.10 -9.32
N PRO A 80 -2.15 -31.80 -8.93
CA PRO A 80 -0.98 -31.11 -8.38
C PRO A 80 -0.47 -31.71 -7.07
N ARG A 81 -1.36 -32.28 -6.24
CA ARG A 81 -0.97 -32.92 -4.97
C ARG A 81 -0.13 -34.17 -5.20
N GLY A 82 -0.54 -35.04 -6.13
CA GLY A 82 0.19 -36.27 -6.45
C GLY A 82 1.54 -35.97 -7.08
N PHE A 83 1.56 -34.99 -7.99
CA PHE A 83 2.79 -34.49 -8.60
C PHE A 83 3.80 -34.00 -7.57
N ILE A 84 3.38 -33.17 -6.61
CA ILE A 84 4.28 -32.65 -5.55
C ILE A 84 4.86 -33.80 -4.72
N VAL A 85 4.06 -34.78 -4.32
CA VAL A 85 4.55 -35.92 -3.53
C VAL A 85 5.59 -36.71 -4.31
N ALA A 86 5.30 -37.08 -5.56
CA ALA A 86 6.24 -37.81 -6.42
C ALA A 86 7.54 -37.03 -6.66
N LEU A 87 7.42 -35.72 -6.91
CA LEU A 87 8.57 -34.84 -7.11
C LEU A 87 9.48 -34.79 -5.88
N PHE A 88 8.92 -34.70 -4.67
CA PHE A 88 9.70 -34.68 -3.44
C PHE A 88 10.35 -36.04 -3.13
N GLU A 89 9.66 -37.15 -3.40
CA GLU A 89 10.22 -38.51 -3.26
C GLU A 89 11.41 -38.74 -4.21
N GLU A 90 11.31 -38.23 -5.44
CA GLU A 90 12.39 -38.32 -6.44
C GLU A 90 13.55 -37.38 -6.12
N ALA A 91 13.26 -36.12 -5.75
CA ALA A 91 14.28 -35.10 -5.50
C ALA A 91 15.02 -35.30 -4.16
N PHE A 92 14.35 -35.86 -3.16
CA PHE A 92 14.89 -36.04 -1.81
C PHE A 92 14.60 -37.44 -1.28
N PRO A 93 15.30 -38.48 -1.78
CA PRO A 93 15.07 -39.87 -1.38
C PRO A 93 15.29 -40.13 0.12
N ASP A 94 16.11 -39.30 0.78
CA ASP A 94 16.35 -39.37 2.22
C ASP A 94 15.14 -38.94 3.05
N LEU A 95 14.22 -38.14 2.49
CA LEU A 95 12.96 -37.77 3.18
C LEU A 95 12.04 -38.98 3.36
N ASN A 96 12.22 -40.06 2.58
CA ASN A 96 11.48 -41.30 2.79
C ASN A 96 11.92 -42.05 4.06
N GLN A 97 13.08 -41.71 4.62
CA GLN A 97 13.57 -42.26 5.87
C GLN A 97 13.00 -41.51 7.08
N TRP A 98 12.50 -40.30 6.89
CA TRP A 98 11.89 -39.49 7.93
C TRP A 98 10.39 -39.73 7.86
N GLU A 99 9.73 -40.08 8.98
CA GLU A 99 8.27 -39.99 9.05
C GLU A 99 7.90 -38.50 9.12
N TRP A 100 7.82 -37.86 7.97
CA TRP A 100 7.25 -36.52 7.86
C TRP A 100 5.78 -36.65 7.46
N ASP A 101 4.92 -35.95 8.19
CA ASP A 101 3.50 -35.87 7.85
C ASP A 101 3.35 -35.11 6.53
N ARG A 102 2.94 -35.83 5.48
CA ARG A 102 2.71 -35.31 4.12
C ARG A 102 1.38 -34.56 4.01
N GLU A 103 1.10 -33.70 4.98
CA GLU A 103 -0.12 -32.92 5.07
C GLU A 103 -0.06 -31.70 4.15
N ILE A 104 -0.40 -31.91 2.88
CA ILE A 104 -0.66 -30.84 1.94
C ILE A 104 -2.08 -30.31 2.17
N GLN A 105 -2.22 -29.13 2.77
CA GLN A 105 -3.52 -28.49 3.00
C GLN A 105 -4.23 -28.13 1.68
N ARG A 106 -3.48 -27.57 0.72
CA ARG A 106 -4.02 -27.20 -0.59
C ARG A 106 -2.89 -27.17 -1.64
N ALA A 107 -3.18 -27.70 -2.82
CA ALA A 107 -2.34 -27.56 -4.00
C ALA A 107 -3.21 -27.12 -5.17
N HIS A 108 -2.76 -26.11 -5.91
CA HIS A 108 -3.49 -25.57 -7.06
C HIS A 108 -2.54 -24.83 -7.99
N TRP A 109 -2.90 -24.79 -9.27
CA TRP A 109 -2.27 -23.90 -10.23
C TRP A 109 -2.56 -22.45 -9.89
N PHE A 110 -1.52 -21.62 -9.98
CA PHE A 110 -1.74 -20.18 -10.00
C PHE A 110 -2.39 -19.81 -11.34
N PRO A 111 -3.56 -19.14 -11.34
CA PRO A 111 -4.28 -18.81 -12.58
C PRO A 111 -3.56 -17.77 -13.45
N PHE A 112 -2.40 -17.26 -13.02
CA PHE A 112 -1.63 -16.24 -13.71
C PHE A 112 -0.33 -16.84 -14.25
N ASN A 113 -0.23 -16.92 -15.58
CA ASN A 113 0.98 -17.33 -16.26
C ASN A 113 2.06 -16.24 -16.11
N ILE A 114 3.06 -16.50 -15.26
CA ILE A 114 4.15 -15.54 -14.95
C ILE A 114 4.95 -15.16 -16.21
N ARG A 115 4.96 -16.03 -17.23
CA ARG A 115 5.63 -15.82 -18.51
C ARG A 115 5.05 -14.63 -19.30
N ALA A 116 3.78 -14.28 -19.10
CA ALA A 116 3.16 -13.14 -19.77
C ALA A 116 3.67 -11.77 -19.29
N LYS A 117 4.32 -11.69 -18.12
CA LYS A 117 4.90 -10.43 -17.63
C LYS A 117 6.28 -10.12 -18.23
N HIS A 118 7.08 -11.13 -18.57
CA HIS A 118 8.45 -10.92 -19.08
C HIS A 118 8.53 -10.67 -20.60
N GLN A 119 7.42 -10.82 -21.34
CA GLN A 119 7.39 -10.59 -22.79
C GLN A 119 6.97 -9.17 -23.20
N LYS A 120 6.75 -8.27 -22.22
CA LYS A 120 6.46 -6.84 -22.48
C LYS A 120 7.64 -5.90 -22.21
N GLU A 121 8.80 -6.43 -21.85
CA GLU A 121 10.03 -5.67 -21.61
C GLU A 121 11.21 -6.22 -22.40
N ILE A 122 11.06 -6.37 -23.73
CA ILE A 122 12.18 -6.36 -24.71
C ILE A 122 11.67 -5.69 -25.99
#